data_AF-A0A239IXW4-F1
#
_entry.id   AF-A0A239IXW4-F1
#
_cell.length_a   1.000
_cell.length_b   1.000
_cell.length_c   1.000
_cell.angle_alpha   90.00
_cell.angle_beta   90.00
_cell.angle_gamma   90.00
#
_symmetry.space_group_name_H-M   'P 1'
#
loop_
_entity.id
_entity.type
_entity.pdbx_description
1 polymer ?
#
loop_
_entity_poly.entity_id
_entity_poly.type
_entity_poly.pdbx_seq_one_letter_code
_entity_poly.pdbx_strand_id
1 'polypeptide(L)' 'MKLTRENLTKKTDAQLRDLFARALRHQAATPCRTAFNDGSYAIRMIGNELARRNIAPR' A
#
# COMPACT_ATOMS: atom_id res chain seq x y z
N MET A 1 11.91 6.50 2.13
CA MET A 1 10.92 6.97 1.13
C MET A 1 9.55 7.05 1.81
N LYS A 2 9.06 8.26 2.12
CA LYS A 2 7.78 8.44 2.83
C LYS A 2 6.65 8.32 1.80
N LEU A 3 5.80 7.30 1.94
CA LEU A 3 4.67 7.08 1.04
C LEU A 3 3.66 8.23 1.22
N THR A 4 3.57 9.14 0.25
CA THR A 4 2.60 10.25 0.28
C THR A 4 1.46 9.99 -0.71
N ARG A 5 0.27 10.52 -0.41
CA ARG A 5 -0.93 10.36 -1.25
C ARG A 5 -0.72 10.88 -2.69
N GLU A 6 0.05 11.97 -2.83
CA GLU A 6 0.44 12.56 -4.12
C GLU A 6 1.40 11.66 -4.92
N ASN A 7 2.22 10.85 -4.26
CA ASN A 7 3.06 9.85 -4.93
C ASN A 7 2.24 8.64 -5.39
N LEU A 8 1.12 8.33 -4.72
CA LEU A 8 0.23 7.24 -5.11
C LEU A 8 -0.60 7.61 -6.34
N THR A 9 -1.04 8.86 -6.47
CA THR A 9 -1.85 9.31 -7.61
C THR A 9 -1.07 9.28 -8.93
N LYS A 10 0.25 9.49 -8.90
CA LYS A 10 1.14 9.44 -10.08
C LYS A 10 1.50 8.02 -10.55
N LYS A 11 1.14 6.99 -9.78
CA LYS A 11 1.47 5.60 -10.12
C LYS A 11 0.44 4.99 -11.04
N THR A 12 0.91 4.08 -11.89
CA THR A 12 0.03 3.25 -12.71
C THR A 12 -0.67 2.20 -11.87
N ASP A 13 -1.75 1.64 -12.40
CA ASP A 13 -2.56 0.65 -11.71
C ASP A 13 -1.77 -0.63 -11.37
N ALA A 14 -0.89 -1.05 -12.29
CA ALA A 14 0.04 -2.16 -12.06
C ALA A 14 1.02 -1.87 -10.91
N GLN A 15 1.54 -0.63 -10.84
CA GLN A 15 2.44 -0.22 -9.75
C GLN A 15 1.71 -0.15 -8.41
N LEU A 16 0.45 0.29 -8.38
CA LEU A 16 -0.35 0.31 -7.15
C LEU A 16 -0.62 -1.10 -6.64
N ARG A 17 -0.93 -2.05 -7.53
CA ARG A 17 -1.09 -3.47 -7.16
C ARG A 17 0.20 -4.08 -6.62
N ASP A 18 1.34 -3.84 -7.28
CA ASP A 18 2.65 -4.32 -6.79
C ASP A 18 2.98 -3.74 -5.41
N LEU A 19 2.76 -2.44 -5.22
CA LEU A 19 2.95 -1.78 -3.93
C LEU A 19 2.06 -2.36 -2.83
N PHE A 20 0.79 -2.66 -3.15
CA PHE A 20 -0.14 -3.28 -2.22
C PHE A 20 0.35 -4.67 -1.80
N ALA A 21 0.75 -5.51 -2.75
CA ALA A 21 1.29 -6.84 -2.49
C ALA A 21 2.58 -6.81 -1.68
N ARG A 22 3.49 -5.87 -1.99
CA ARG A 22 4.74 -5.68 -1.24
C ARG A 22 4.47 -5.22 0.19
N ALA A 23 3.52 -4.31 0.40
CA ALA A 23 3.15 -3.84 1.72
C ALA A 23 2.54 -4.97 2.57
N LEU A 24 1.69 -5.82 2.00
CA LEU A 24 1.15 -7.01 2.66
C LEU A 24 2.25 -8.00 3.08
N ARG A 25 3.19 -8.32 2.17
CA ARG A 25 4.32 -9.20 2.48
C ARG A 25 5.20 -8.62 3.59
N HIS A 26 5.46 -7.31 3.54
CA HIS A 26 6.24 -6.64 4.57
C HIS A 26 5.53 -6.70 5.92
N GLN A 27 4.22 -6.45 5.98
CA GLN A 27 3.44 -6.58 7.21
C GLN A 27 3.49 -8.02 7.76
N ALA A 28 3.33 -9.02 6.90
CA ALA A 28 3.39 -10.43 7.30
C ALA A 28 4.78 -10.86 7.80
N ALA A 29 5.85 -10.28 7.26
CA ALA A 29 7.23 -10.59 7.61
C ALA A 29 7.74 -9.83 8.86
N THR A 30 7.00 -8.86 9.37
CA THR A 30 7.51 -7.97 10.44
C THR A 30 6.93 -8.32 11.82
N PRO A 31 7.76 -8.78 12.78
CA PRO A 31 7.30 -9.06 14.15
C PRO A 31 7.19 -7.80 15.02
N CYS A 32 7.76 -6.67 14.57
CA CYS A 32 7.78 -5.43 15.33
C CYS A 32 6.49 -4.60 15.15
N ARG A 33 5.80 -4.29 16.25
CA ARG A 33 4.54 -3.54 16.30
C ARG A 33 4.57 -2.20 15.54
N THR A 34 5.66 -1.44 15.61
CA THR A 34 5.81 -0.15 14.94
C THR A 34 5.83 -0.28 13.42
N ALA A 35 6.66 -1.19 12.91
CA ALA A 35 6.74 -1.45 11.47
C ALA A 35 5.48 -2.18 10.93
N PHE A 36 4.78 -2.95 11.76
CA PHE A 36 3.44 -3.46 11.45
C PHE A 36 2.42 -2.33 11.29
N ASN A 37 2.46 -1.32 12.18
CA ASN A 37 1.55 -0.18 12.13
C ASN A 37 1.82 0.70 10.90
N ASP A 38 3.09 0.93 10.56
CA ASP A 38 3.50 1.62 9.33
C ASP A 38 3.07 0.85 8.07
N GLY A 39 3.23 -0.47 8.07
CA GLY A 39 2.75 -1.35 7.01
C GLY A 39 1.22 -1.27 6.84
N SER A 40 0.48 -1.33 7.95
CA SER A 40 -0.98 -1.22 7.97
C SER A 40 -1.46 0.14 7.44
N TYR A 41 -0.78 1.22 7.81
CA TYR A 41 -1.08 2.56 7.30
C TYR A 41 -0.82 2.66 5.79
N ALA A 42 0.29 2.11 5.30
CA ALA A 42 0.61 2.06 3.87
C ALA A 42 -0.41 1.26 3.07
N ILE A 43 -0.78 0.06 3.55
CA ILE A 43 -1.80 -0.80 2.94
C ILE A 43 -3.14 -0.07 2.83
N ARG A 44 -3.56 0.60 3.91
CA ARG A 44 -4.80 1.38 3.90
C ARG A 44 -4.77 2.52 2.89
N MET A 45 -3.66 3.25 2.79
CA MET A 45 -3.54 4.33 1.81
C MET A 45 -3.58 3.83 0.37
N ILE A 46 -2.86 2.74 0.07
CA ILE A 46 -2.84 2.14 -1.27
C ILE A 46 -4.21 1.55 -1.61
N GLY A 47 -4.85 0.84 -0.68
CA GLY A 47 -6.19 0.27 -0.84
C GLY A 47 -7.24 1.33 -1.11
N ASN A 48 -7.19 2.48 -0.42
CA ASN A 48 -8.09 3.60 -0.68
C ASN A 48 -7.90 4.17 -2.09
N GLU A 49 -6.66 4.25 -2.59
CA GLU A 49 -6.40 4.73 -3.95
C GLU A 49 -6.83 3.71 -5.02
N LEU A 50 -6.67 2.41 -4.76
CA LEU A 50 -7.20 1.34 -5.62
C LEU A 50 -8.73 1.39 -5.68
N ALA A 51 -9.40 1.53 -4.54
CA ALA A 51 -10.86 1.68 -4.46
C ALA A 51 -11.35 2.94 -5.19
N ARG A 52 -10.65 4.08 -5.05
CA ARG A 52 -10.96 5.32 -5.77
C ARG A 52 -10.92 5.14 -7.29
N ARG A 53 -10.03 4.27 -7.78
CA ARG A 53 -9.89 3.95 -9.21
C ARG A 53 -10.75 2.79 -9.68
N ASN A 54 -11.57 2.21 -8.79
CA ASN A 54 -12.38 1.04 -9.06
C ASN A 54 -11.54 -0.19 -9.48
N ILE A 55 -10.33 -0.30 -8.93
CA ILE A 55 -9.39 -1.40 -9.19
C ILE A 55 -9.50 -2.38 -8.03
N ALA A 56 -9.93 -3.61 -8.31
CA ALA A 56 -9.92 -4.67 -7.31
C ALA A 56 -8.47 -4.95 -6.85
N PRO A 57 -8.18 -4.89 -5.53
CA PRO A 57 -6.99 -5.52 -4.99
C PRO A 57 -7.22 -7.03 -5.12
N ARG A 58 -6.50 -7.65 -6.06
CA ARG A 58 -6.65 -9.07 -6.39
C ARG A 58 -5.68 -9.89 -5.57
#